data_AF-A0A402DSS8-F1
#
_entry.id   AF-A0A402DSS8-F1
#
_cell.length_a   1.000
_cell.length_b   1.000
_cell.length_c   1.000
_cell.angle_alpha   90.00
_cell.angle_beta   90.00
_cell.angle_gamma   90.00
#
_symmetry.space_group_name_H-M   'P 1'
#
loop_
_entity.id
_entity.type
_entity.pdbx_description
1 polymer ?
#
loop_
_entity_poly.entity_id
_entity_poly.type
_entity_poly.pdbx_seq_one_letter_code
_entity_poly.pdbx_strand_id
1 'polypeptide(L)'
;MATTRGRAERRPSITDVAKRAGVSVGTVSNVLNRPDQVTPATRDRVQAAIDELQFVRNASARQLRAGTIQTVGAIVLDIANPFFTEVARGVEDRLAAEDYTLMLSSSDEDPEREARYLRLFEEHGVQGVMVTPSAGSIDALLAVRDRGVDVVLLDATSPFDDISSVAVDDVRPFAKERT
;
A
#
# COMPACT_ATOMS: atom_id res chain seq x y z
N MET A 1 -24.04 31.15 19.02
CA MET A 1 -23.72 31.24 17.58
C MET A 1 -23.24 29.87 17.13
N ALA A 2 -24.12 29.08 16.49
CA ALA A 2 -23.80 27.74 16.02
C ALA A 2 -23.21 27.83 14.60
N THR A 3 -21.99 27.35 14.42
CA THR A 3 -21.34 27.24 13.11
C THR A 3 -21.81 25.96 12.43
N THR A 4 -22.55 26.11 11.34
CA THR A 4 -22.97 25.02 10.46
C THR A 4 -21.73 24.39 9.81
N ARG A 5 -21.38 23.16 10.19
CA ARG A 5 -20.41 22.33 9.45
C ARG A 5 -20.92 22.13 8.03
N GLY A 6 -20.20 22.66 7.05
CA GLY A 6 -20.45 22.43 5.64
C GLY A 6 -20.48 20.93 5.32
N ARG A 7 -21.53 20.51 4.63
CA ARG A 7 -21.64 19.17 4.02
C ARG A 7 -20.40 18.95 3.16
N ALA A 8 -19.55 17.99 3.53
CA ALA A 8 -18.37 17.62 2.75
C ALA A 8 -18.77 17.47 1.28
N GLU A 9 -18.14 18.27 0.40
CA GLU A 9 -18.43 18.23 -1.03
C GLU A 9 -18.21 16.81 -1.54
N ARG A 10 -19.28 16.18 -2.03
CA ARG A 10 -19.23 14.80 -2.49
C ARG A 10 -18.30 14.74 -3.69
N ARG A 11 -17.17 14.03 -3.55
CA ARG A 11 -16.26 13.75 -4.68
C ARG A 11 -17.06 13.25 -5.89
N PRO A 12 -16.82 13.81 -7.10
CA PRO A 12 -17.48 13.36 -8.31
C PRO A 12 -17.29 11.86 -8.51
N SER A 13 -18.36 11.19 -8.94
CA SER A 13 -18.37 9.76 -9.24
C SER A 13 -18.30 9.51 -10.75
N ILE A 14 -18.05 8.26 -11.15
CA ILE A 14 -18.09 7.88 -12.58
C ILE A 14 -19.46 8.14 -13.21
N THR A 15 -20.54 8.12 -12.42
CA THR A 15 -21.89 8.47 -12.87
C THR A 15 -22.03 9.96 -13.19
N ASP A 16 -21.35 10.82 -12.41
CA ASP A 16 -21.34 12.26 -12.65
C ASP A 16 -20.58 12.57 -13.95
N VAL A 17 -19.45 11.90 -14.21
CA VAL A 17 -18.70 11.98 -15.47
C VAL A 17 -19.56 11.53 -16.65
N ALA A 18 -20.24 10.38 -16.54
CA ALA A 18 -21.11 9.86 -17.60
C ALA A 18 -22.23 10.84 -17.94
N LYS A 19 -22.87 11.43 -16.92
CA LYS A 19 -23.89 12.46 -17.08
C LYS A 19 -23.34 13.72 -17.76
N ARG A 20 -22.15 14.18 -17.36
CA ARG A 20 -21.53 15.39 -17.90
C ARG A 20 -21.06 15.23 -19.35
N ALA A 21 -20.57 14.05 -19.71
CA ALA A 21 -20.13 13.70 -21.07
C ALA A 21 -21.29 13.28 -22.00
N GLY A 22 -22.49 13.04 -21.45
CA GLY A 22 -23.66 12.61 -22.21
C GLY A 22 -23.54 11.18 -22.75
N VAL A 23 -22.95 10.26 -21.97
CA VAL A 23 -22.73 8.86 -22.35
C VAL A 23 -23.11 7.91 -21.21
N SER A 24 -23.09 6.60 -21.47
CA SER A 24 -23.32 5.60 -20.42
C SER A 24 -22.10 5.43 -19.50
N VAL A 25 -22.31 4.97 -18.27
CA VAL A 25 -21.21 4.61 -17.34
C VAL A 25 -20.29 3.54 -17.96
N GLY A 26 -20.84 2.60 -18.73
CA GLY A 26 -20.06 1.59 -19.47
C GLY A 26 -19.15 2.21 -20.52
N THR A 27 -19.61 3.26 -21.21
CA THR A 27 -18.80 4.03 -22.18
C THR A 27 -17.65 4.75 -21.49
N VAL A 28 -17.89 5.39 -20.33
CA VAL A 28 -16.83 6.01 -19.53
C VAL A 28 -15.82 4.95 -19.06
N SER A 29 -16.29 3.78 -18.62
CA SER A 29 -15.41 2.65 -18.27
C SER A 29 -14.56 2.20 -19.44
N ASN A 30 -15.13 2.10 -20.65
CA ASN A 30 -14.39 1.73 -21.86
C ASN A 30 -13.37 2.80 -22.25
N VAL A 31 -13.71 4.09 -22.20
CA VAL A 31 -12.74 5.16 -22.44
C VAL A 31 -11.54 5.05 -21.48
N LEU A 32 -11.80 4.73 -20.23
CA LEU A 32 -10.76 4.69 -19.21
C LEU A 32 -9.97 3.37 -19.14
N ASN A 33 -10.46 2.27 -19.70
CA ASN A 33 -9.81 0.93 -19.62
C ASN A 33 -9.42 0.34 -20.99
N ARG A 34 -10.15 0.68 -22.04
CA ARG A 34 -9.99 0.18 -23.42
C ARG A 34 -10.25 1.32 -24.40
N PRO A 35 -9.48 2.41 -24.31
CA PRO A 35 -9.77 3.64 -25.03
C PRO A 35 -9.88 3.38 -26.54
N ASP A 36 -9.09 2.45 -27.10
CA ASP A 36 -9.05 2.09 -28.52
C ASP A 36 -10.34 1.46 -29.05
N GLN A 37 -11.22 0.97 -28.17
CA GLN A 37 -12.55 0.48 -28.54
C GLN A 37 -13.60 1.59 -28.63
N VAL A 38 -13.21 2.85 -28.39
CA VAL A 38 -14.11 4.01 -28.38
C VAL A 38 -13.68 5.03 -29.42
N THR A 39 -14.66 5.56 -30.16
CA THR A 39 -14.44 6.61 -31.17
C THR A 39 -13.72 7.82 -30.57
N PRO A 40 -12.78 8.46 -31.29
CA PRO A 40 -12.06 9.65 -30.80
C PRO A 40 -12.99 10.73 -30.23
N ALA A 41 -14.06 11.10 -30.95
CA ALA A 41 -15.00 12.11 -30.51
C ALA A 41 -15.71 11.80 -29.17
N THR A 42 -15.92 10.52 -28.85
CA THR A 42 -16.49 10.12 -27.55
C THR A 42 -15.43 10.12 -26.45
N ARG A 43 -14.20 9.73 -26.79
CA ARG A 43 -13.05 9.80 -25.87
C ARG A 43 -12.80 11.24 -25.41
N ASP A 44 -12.77 12.18 -26.35
CA ASP A 44 -12.51 13.60 -26.08
C ASP A 44 -13.58 14.21 -25.17
N ARG A 45 -14.86 13.91 -25.41
CA ARG A 45 -15.97 14.38 -24.55
C ARG A 45 -15.88 13.84 -23.12
N VAL A 46 -15.50 12.57 -22.96
CA VAL A 46 -15.32 11.96 -21.64
C VAL A 46 -14.10 12.54 -20.94
N GLN A 47 -12.99 12.77 -21.64
CA GLN A 47 -11.80 13.37 -21.06
C GLN A 47 -12.07 14.80 -20.59
N ALA A 48 -12.74 15.63 -21.41
CA ALA A 48 -13.13 16.98 -21.02
C ALA A 48 -14.02 16.99 -19.76
N ALA A 49 -14.95 16.03 -19.64
CA ALA A 49 -15.79 15.90 -18.46
C ALA A 49 -15.01 15.45 -17.21
N ILE A 50 -13.99 14.60 -17.37
CA ILE A 50 -13.08 14.19 -16.28
C ILE A 50 -12.30 15.40 -15.77
N ASP A 51 -11.73 16.16 -16.70
CA ASP A 51 -10.90 17.33 -16.39
C ASP A 51 -11.74 18.42 -15.71
N GLU A 52 -12.93 18.71 -16.22
CA GLU A 52 -13.83 19.70 -15.62
C GLU A 52 -14.30 19.31 -14.22
N LEU A 53 -14.62 18.03 -14.01
CA LEU A 53 -15.08 17.54 -12.72
C LEU A 53 -13.93 17.28 -11.75
N GLN A 54 -12.67 17.35 -12.19
CA GLN A 54 -11.51 16.90 -11.41
C GLN A 54 -11.72 15.45 -10.89
N PHE A 55 -12.31 14.61 -11.74
CA PHE A 55 -12.64 13.24 -11.37
C PHE A 55 -11.37 12.40 -11.25
N VAL A 56 -11.04 12.02 -10.02
CA VAL A 56 -10.02 11.01 -9.76
C VAL A 56 -10.70 9.66 -9.63
N ARG A 57 -10.25 8.69 -10.42
CA ARG A 57 -10.70 7.30 -10.28
C ARG A 57 -10.50 6.84 -8.84
N ASN A 58 -11.55 6.32 -8.23
CA ASN A 58 -11.45 5.69 -6.93
C ASN A 58 -10.65 4.37 -7.08
N ALA A 59 -9.39 4.38 -6.62
CA ALA A 59 -8.50 3.22 -6.67
C ALA A 59 -9.10 2.01 -5.95
N SER A 60 -9.87 2.21 -4.86
CA SER A 60 -10.55 1.13 -4.14
C SER A 60 -11.59 0.41 -5.02
N ALA A 61 -12.28 1.12 -5.91
CA ALA A 61 -13.23 0.50 -6.85
C ALA A 61 -12.55 -0.26 -8.00
N ARG A 62 -11.30 0.11 -8.34
CA ARG A 62 -10.45 -0.64 -9.28
C ARG A 62 -9.96 -1.93 -8.61
N GLN A 63 -9.46 -1.84 -7.39
CA GLN A 63 -8.98 -2.96 -6.58
C GLN A 63 -10.10 -3.98 -6.30
N LEU A 64 -11.31 -3.52 -5.97
CA LEU A 64 -12.51 -4.38 -5.82
C LEU A 64 -12.93 -5.08 -7.12
N ARG A 65 -12.75 -4.46 -8.29
CA ARG A 65 -13.10 -5.06 -9.61
C ARG A 65 -12.02 -5.97 -10.16
N ALA A 66 -10.75 -5.72 -9.84
CA ALA A 66 -9.62 -6.56 -10.23
C ALA A 66 -9.45 -7.78 -9.32
N GLY A 67 -10.05 -7.76 -8.12
CA GLY A 67 -9.97 -8.86 -7.15
C GLY A 67 -8.61 -8.95 -6.44
N THR A 68 -7.69 -8.04 -6.71
CA THR A 68 -6.33 -8.05 -6.14
C THR A 68 -6.07 -6.73 -5.45
N ILE A 69 -5.86 -6.77 -4.13
CA ILE A 69 -5.39 -5.61 -3.37
C ILE A 69 -3.88 -5.56 -3.55
N GLN A 70 -3.39 -4.63 -4.37
CA GLN A 70 -1.96 -4.49 -4.66
C GLN A 70 -1.25 -3.65 -3.60
N THR A 71 -1.40 -4.00 -2.32
CA THR A 71 -0.79 -3.26 -1.22
C THR A 71 0.13 -4.17 -0.43
N VAL A 72 1.36 -3.71 -0.20
CA VAL A 72 2.38 -4.38 0.60
C VAL A 72 2.72 -3.49 1.79
N GLY A 73 2.84 -4.08 2.97
CA GLY A 73 3.24 -3.39 4.19
C GLY A 73 4.74 -3.49 4.43
N ALA A 74 5.34 -2.46 5.04
CA ALA A 74 6.68 -2.52 5.61
C ALA A 74 6.66 -1.93 7.03
N ILE A 75 7.17 -2.69 8.00
CA ILE A 75 7.40 -2.24 9.38
C ILE A 75 8.90 -2.23 9.62
N VAL A 76 9.46 -1.05 9.85
CA VAL A 76 10.89 -0.84 10.15
C VAL A 76 11.06 -0.41 11.61
N LEU A 77 12.28 -0.51 12.14
CA LEU A 77 12.53 -0.09 13.53
C LEU A 77 12.45 1.43 13.68
N ASP A 78 13.09 2.18 12.79
CA ASP A 78 13.11 3.64 12.86
C ASP A 78 13.18 4.25 11.45
N ILE A 79 12.15 4.99 11.05
CA ILE A 79 12.13 5.72 9.78
C ILE A 79 13.11 6.89 9.73
N ALA A 80 13.63 7.36 10.87
CA ALA A 80 14.66 8.39 10.90
C ALA A 80 16.05 7.82 10.59
N ASN A 81 16.25 6.50 10.67
CA ASN A 81 17.50 5.85 10.31
C ASN A 81 17.62 5.75 8.76
N PRO A 82 18.68 6.33 8.16
CA PRO A 82 18.91 6.29 6.71
C PRO A 82 18.93 4.87 6.12
N PHE A 83 19.38 3.87 6.88
CA PHE A 83 19.40 2.48 6.43
C PHE A 83 18.01 2.00 6.01
N PHE A 84 17.00 2.18 6.87
CA PHE A 84 15.64 1.72 6.59
C PHE A 84 14.94 2.54 5.50
N THR A 85 15.28 3.82 5.34
CA THR A 85 14.73 4.64 4.26
C THR A 85 15.32 4.27 2.89
N GLU A 86 16.59 3.87 2.82
CA GLU A 86 17.18 3.32 1.59
C GLU A 86 16.55 1.97 1.21
N VAL A 87 16.34 1.08 2.19
CA VAL A 87 15.62 -0.19 1.97
C VAL A 87 14.20 0.05 1.49
N ALA A 88 13.46 0.93 2.18
CA ALA A 88 12.08 1.28 1.80
C ALA A 88 12.02 1.85 0.37
N ARG A 89 13.01 2.67 -0.02
CA ARG A 89 13.10 3.18 -1.39
C ARG A 89 13.31 2.07 -2.42
N GLY A 90 14.22 1.13 -2.17
CA GLY A 90 14.44 -0.01 -3.07
C GLY A 90 13.20 -0.90 -3.22
N VAL A 91 12.46 -1.11 -2.12
CA VAL A 91 11.18 -1.80 -2.11
C VAL A 91 10.13 -1.03 -2.93
N GLU A 92 9.97 0.27 -2.67
CA GLU A 92 9.03 1.14 -3.39
C GLU A 92 9.28 1.11 -4.90
N ASP A 93 10.53 1.25 -5.34
CA ASP A 93 10.90 1.20 -6.76
C ASP A 93 10.49 -0.12 -7.43
N ARG A 94 10.65 -1.25 -6.72
CA ARG A 94 10.25 -2.58 -7.22
C ARG A 94 8.73 -2.76 -7.27
N LEU A 95 8.03 -2.28 -6.26
CA LEU A 95 6.57 -2.36 -6.16
C LEU A 95 5.88 -1.46 -7.18
N ALA A 96 6.39 -0.24 -7.37
CA ALA A 96 5.86 0.72 -8.34
C ALA A 96 5.89 0.17 -9.78
N ALA A 97 6.91 -0.63 -10.13
CA ALA A 97 7.01 -1.28 -11.44
C ALA A 97 5.88 -2.30 -11.73
N GLU A 98 5.17 -2.76 -10.69
CA GLU A 98 4.11 -3.78 -10.76
C GLU A 98 2.74 -3.23 -10.31
N ASP A 99 2.61 -1.89 -10.22
CA ASP A 99 1.42 -1.20 -9.72
C ASP A 99 1.04 -1.54 -8.26
N TYR A 100 2.02 -1.93 -7.43
CA TYR A 100 1.82 -2.10 -5.99
C TYR A 100 2.08 -0.80 -5.23
N THR A 101 1.36 -0.64 -4.11
CA THR A 101 1.53 0.47 -3.16
C THR A 101 2.23 -0.03 -1.91
N LEU A 102 3.22 0.72 -1.42
CA LEU A 102 3.89 0.47 -0.14
C LEU A 102 3.17 1.23 0.99
N MET A 103 2.85 0.53 2.07
CA MET A 103 2.45 1.13 3.35
C MET A 103 3.61 1.00 4.34
N LEU A 104 4.31 2.09 4.64
CA LEU A 104 5.44 2.12 5.56
C LEU A 104 5.03 2.52 6.98
N SER A 105 5.58 1.87 8.00
CA SER A 105 5.36 2.19 9.42
C SER A 105 6.61 1.94 10.26
N SER A 106 6.74 2.65 11.39
CA SER A 106 7.87 2.56 12.33
C SER A 106 7.42 1.94 13.64
N SER A 107 8.00 0.80 14.04
CA SER A 107 7.72 0.18 15.33
C SER A 107 8.39 0.91 16.49
N ASP A 108 9.48 1.65 16.25
CA ASP A 108 10.34 2.26 17.27
C ASP A 108 10.80 1.23 18.31
N GLU A 109 11.12 0.01 17.85
CA GLU A 109 11.48 -1.17 18.66
C GLU A 109 10.40 -1.64 19.66
N ASP A 110 9.18 -1.14 19.55
CA ASP A 110 8.07 -1.46 20.45
C ASP A 110 7.17 -2.59 19.88
N PRO A 111 7.13 -3.78 20.53
CA PRO A 111 6.31 -4.90 20.08
C PRO A 111 4.80 -4.61 20.05
N GLU A 112 4.30 -3.74 20.93
CA GLU A 112 2.88 -3.37 20.94
C GLU A 112 2.53 -2.53 19.71
N ARG A 113 3.45 -1.64 19.31
CA ARG A 113 3.31 -0.83 18.09
C ARG A 113 3.41 -1.69 16.84
N GLU A 114 4.36 -2.61 16.78
CA GLU A 114 4.46 -3.59 15.69
C GLU A 114 3.15 -4.37 15.53
N ALA A 115 2.64 -4.97 16.62
CA ALA A 115 1.39 -5.72 16.60
C ALA A 115 0.19 -4.85 16.16
N ARG A 116 0.18 -3.57 16.53
CA ARG A 116 -0.84 -2.61 16.07
C ARG A 116 -0.76 -2.37 14.56
N TYR A 117 0.43 -2.16 14.01
CA TYR A 117 0.59 -1.95 12.57
C TYR A 117 0.25 -3.18 11.76
N LEU A 118 0.62 -4.36 12.23
CA LEU A 118 0.20 -5.63 11.61
C LEU A 118 -1.32 -5.73 11.49
N ARG A 119 -2.06 -5.45 12.57
CA ARG A 119 -3.53 -5.42 12.52
C ARG A 119 -4.08 -4.39 11.54
N LEU A 120 -3.50 -3.18 11.52
CA LEU A 120 -3.91 -2.14 10.58
C LEU A 120 -3.66 -2.56 9.13
N PHE A 121 -2.54 -3.21 8.84
CA PHE A 121 -2.24 -3.71 7.50
C PHE A 121 -3.25 -4.77 7.05
N GLU A 122 -3.63 -5.68 7.94
CA GLU A 122 -4.69 -6.66 7.67
C GLU A 122 -6.04 -5.99 7.39
N GLU A 123 -6.42 -4.98 8.18
CA GLU A 123 -7.66 -4.20 7.97
C GLU A 123 -7.68 -3.46 6.62
N HIS A 124 -6.50 -3.08 6.12
CA HIS A 124 -6.35 -2.41 4.81
C HIS A 124 -6.13 -3.40 3.65
N GLY A 125 -6.21 -4.71 3.92
CA GLY A 125 -6.11 -5.76 2.91
C GLY A 125 -4.71 -5.95 2.33
N VAL A 126 -3.67 -5.60 3.09
CA VAL A 126 -2.27 -5.88 2.73
C VAL A 126 -2.09 -7.39 2.51
N GLN A 127 -1.47 -7.75 1.39
CA GLN A 127 -1.27 -9.16 1.00
C GLN A 127 0.08 -9.73 1.44
N GLY A 128 1.06 -8.85 1.68
CA GLY A 128 2.36 -9.24 2.19
C GLY A 128 2.98 -8.13 3.04
N VAL A 129 3.77 -8.50 4.03
CA VAL A 129 4.44 -7.60 4.95
C VAL A 129 5.92 -7.92 5.06
N MET A 130 6.74 -6.88 4.94
CA MET A 130 8.16 -6.91 5.28
C MET A 130 8.35 -6.32 6.67
N VAL A 131 9.05 -7.01 7.57
CA VAL A 131 9.20 -6.56 8.95
C VAL A 131 10.64 -6.70 9.40
N THR A 132 11.21 -5.62 9.96
CA THR A 132 12.36 -5.72 10.85
C THR A 132 11.82 -5.95 12.27
N PRO A 133 11.97 -7.17 12.84
CA PRO A 133 11.32 -7.52 14.09
C PRO A 133 11.80 -6.67 15.25
N SER A 134 10.87 -6.19 16.08
CA SER A 134 11.19 -5.68 17.41
C SER A 134 11.73 -6.80 18.31
N ALA A 135 12.60 -6.44 19.25
CA ALA A 135 13.16 -7.39 20.21
C ALA A 135 12.04 -7.89 21.14
N GLY A 136 11.50 -9.09 20.91
CA GLY A 136 10.46 -9.60 21.80
C GLY A 136 9.86 -10.95 21.44
N SER A 137 9.41 -11.15 20.21
CA SER A 137 8.86 -12.41 19.70
C SER A 137 8.39 -12.21 18.25
N ILE A 138 8.37 -13.27 17.44
CA ILE A 138 7.75 -13.25 16.11
C ILE A 138 6.35 -13.87 16.07
N ASP A 139 5.75 -14.18 17.22
CA ASP A 139 4.42 -14.83 17.29
C ASP A 139 3.33 -14.03 16.56
N ALA A 140 3.38 -12.70 16.65
CA ALA A 140 2.45 -11.83 15.94
C ALA A 140 2.58 -11.96 14.42
N LEU A 141 3.81 -12.11 13.92
CA LEU A 141 4.11 -12.30 12.51
C LEU A 141 3.62 -13.67 12.02
N LEU A 142 3.86 -14.72 12.80
CA LEU A 142 3.34 -16.06 12.52
C LEU A 142 1.82 -16.07 12.44
N ALA A 143 1.14 -15.38 13.37
CA ALA A 143 -0.31 -15.31 13.40
C ALA A 143 -0.88 -14.60 12.15
N VAL A 144 -0.23 -13.52 11.69
CA VAL A 144 -0.59 -12.79 10.46
C VAL A 144 -0.40 -13.68 9.23
N ARG A 145 0.71 -14.42 9.18
CA ARG A 145 1.00 -15.39 8.13
C ARG A 145 -0.05 -16.49 8.05
N ASP A 146 -0.44 -17.08 9.17
CA ASP A 146 -1.45 -18.14 9.21
C ASP A 146 -2.83 -17.67 8.72
N ARG A 147 -3.05 -16.35 8.65
CA ARG A 147 -4.25 -15.72 8.07
C ARG A 147 -4.12 -15.39 6.57
N GLY A 148 -3.00 -15.77 5.94
CA GLY A 148 -2.78 -15.68 4.50
C GLY A 148 -2.04 -14.44 4.02
N VAL A 149 -1.36 -13.72 4.91
CA VAL A 149 -0.47 -12.60 4.56
C VAL A 149 0.96 -13.10 4.47
N ASP A 150 1.63 -12.91 3.33
CA ASP A 150 3.03 -13.32 3.21
C ASP A 150 3.92 -12.48 4.13
N VAL A 151 4.86 -13.11 4.85
CA VAL A 151 5.76 -12.42 5.78
C VAL A 151 7.21 -12.60 5.34
N VAL A 152 7.94 -11.48 5.26
CA VAL A 152 9.39 -11.46 5.00
C VAL A 152 10.09 -10.70 6.12
N LEU A 153 11.10 -11.30 6.74
CA LEU A 153 11.93 -10.60 7.72
C LEU A 153 13.03 -9.79 7.02
N LEU A 154 13.26 -8.57 7.48
CA LEU A 154 14.33 -7.70 7.03
C LEU A 154 15.35 -7.51 8.14
N ASP A 155 16.64 -7.59 7.79
CA ASP A 155 17.75 -7.37 8.72
C ASP A 155 17.73 -8.29 9.95
N ALA A 156 17.09 -9.44 9.80
CA ALA A 156 16.99 -10.47 10.82
C ALA A 156 17.03 -11.84 10.14
N THR A 157 17.70 -12.79 10.78
CA THR A 157 17.64 -14.19 10.36
C THR A 157 16.34 -14.81 10.87
N SER A 158 15.64 -15.55 10.02
CA SER A 158 14.50 -16.32 10.47
C SER A 158 14.98 -17.51 11.32
N PRO A 159 14.48 -17.68 12.56
CA PRO A 159 14.72 -18.90 13.31
C PRO A 159 13.86 -20.08 12.82
N PHE A 160 13.03 -19.88 11.80
CA PHE A 160 12.12 -20.88 11.24
C PHE A 160 12.30 -21.02 9.72
N ASP A 161 12.29 -22.25 9.22
CA ASP A 161 12.51 -22.58 7.80
C ASP A 161 11.41 -22.03 6.86
N ASP A 162 10.25 -21.71 7.43
CA ASP A 162 9.02 -21.33 6.74
C ASP A 162 8.72 -19.82 6.76
N ILE A 163 9.66 -18.99 7.23
CA ILE A 163 9.61 -17.53 7.04
C ILE A 163 10.81 -17.10 6.20
N SER A 164 10.53 -16.41 5.09
CA SER A 164 11.58 -15.83 4.25
C SER A 164 12.26 -14.69 4.99
N SER A 165 13.59 -14.62 4.92
CA SER A 165 14.36 -13.53 5.51
C SER A 165 15.41 -13.00 4.55
N VAL A 166 15.61 -11.68 4.56
CA VAL A 166 16.73 -11.01 3.91
C VAL A 166 17.55 -10.33 5.00
N ALA A 167 18.75 -10.85 5.25
CA ALA A 167 19.69 -10.28 6.20
C ALA A 167 21.06 -10.14 5.53
N VAL A 168 21.84 -9.17 5.99
CA VAL A 168 23.25 -9.10 5.66
C VAL A 168 24.00 -10.08 6.57
N ASP A 169 24.95 -10.82 6.00
CA ASP A 169 25.80 -11.71 6.78
C ASP A 169 26.78 -10.85 7.59
N ASP A 170 26.44 -10.56 8.85
CA ASP A 170 27.29 -9.79 9.76
C ASP A 170 28.52 -10.62 10.17
N VAL A 171 29.47 -10.77 9.26
CA VAL A 171 30.79 -11.38 9.51
C VAL A 171 31.69 -10.39 10.26
N ARG A 172 31.28 -10.01 11.48
CA ARG A 172 32.11 -9.72 12.69
C ARG A 172 31.28 -8.92 13.70
N PRO A 173 31.04 -9.43 14.92
CA PRO A 173 30.65 -8.55 16.02
C PRO A 173 31.85 -7.64 16.34
N PHE A 174 31.66 -6.33 16.29
CA PHE A 174 32.57 -5.41 16.96
C PHE A 174 32.55 -5.76 18.46
N ALA A 175 33.54 -6.54 18.89
CA ALA A 175 33.80 -6.76 20.29
C ALA A 175 33.98 -5.39 20.95
N LYS A 176 33.02 -4.98 21.79
CA LYS A 176 33.22 -3.88 22.73
C LYS A 176 34.31 -4.32 23.69
N GLU A 177 35.55 -3.92 23.43
CA GLU A 177 36.57 -3.87 24.46
C GLU A 177 36.07 -2.90 25.54
N ARG A 178 35.73 -3.48 26.70
CA ARG A 178 35.59 -2.73 27.94
C ARG A 178 37.00 -2.31 28.36
N THR A 179 37.26 -1.01 28.35
CA THR A 179 38.29 -0.41 29.21
C THR A 179 37.59 0.32 30.35
#